data_AF-M0CVC5-F1
#
_entry.id   AF-M0CVC5-F1
#
_cell.length_a   1.000
_cell.length_b   1.000
_cell.length_c   1.000
_cell.angle_alpha   90.00
_cell.angle_beta   90.00
_cell.angle_gamma   90.00
#
_symmetry.space_group_name_H-M   'P 1'
#
loop_
_entity.id
_entity.type
_entity.pdbx_description
1 polymer ?
#
loop_
_entity_poly.entity_id
_entity_poly.type
_entity_poly.pdbx_seq_one_letter_code
_entity_poly.pdbx_strand_id
1 'polypeptide(L)'
;MIPMLDGKSIRQKLIGNEEERAVSPVIGVILMVAITVILAAVIAAFVLDMGSNQSASAQAGLDISNNTENSTYQVTITTLGDNTDRVYCENDATGASSVGDSLTCEEGDNVIGVNNEGDENVIQSDIGN
;
A
#
# COMPACT_ATOMS: atom_id res chain seq x y z
N MET A 1 -58.72 50.78 20.24
CA MET A 1 -58.52 49.64 21.15
C MET A 1 -57.33 48.86 20.63
N ILE A 2 -56.20 48.87 21.34
CA ILE A 2 -54.95 48.23 20.94
C ILE A 2 -54.99 46.78 21.44
N PRO A 3 -54.84 45.76 20.58
CA PRO A 3 -54.82 44.38 21.04
C PRO A 3 -53.52 44.12 21.80
N MET A 4 -53.64 43.46 22.95
CA MET A 4 -52.53 43.14 23.84
C MET A 4 -51.77 41.93 23.28
N LEU A 5 -50.46 42.08 23.12
CA LEU A 5 -49.56 41.04 22.63
C LEU A 5 -49.27 40.06 23.80
N ASP A 6 -49.86 38.86 23.76
CA ASP A 6 -49.73 37.86 24.82
C ASP A 6 -48.33 37.20 24.78
N GLY A 7 -47.50 37.54 25.77
CA GLY A 7 -46.12 37.04 25.91
C GLY A 7 -46.02 35.53 26.11
N LYS A 8 -47.11 34.85 26.48
CA LYS A 8 -47.14 33.38 26.61
C LYS A 8 -46.97 32.69 25.25
N SER A 9 -47.54 33.27 24.20
CA SER A 9 -47.48 32.72 22.83
C SER A 9 -46.07 32.87 22.22
N ILE A 10 -45.35 33.94 22.59
CA ILE A 10 -43.98 34.21 22.10
C ILE A 10 -42.97 33.24 22.72
N ARG A 11 -43.12 32.89 24.00
CA ARG A 11 -42.29 31.89 24.70
C ARG A 11 -42.35 30.52 24.02
N GLN A 12 -43.55 30.10 23.63
CA GLN A 12 -43.78 28.78 23.02
C GLN A 12 -43.14 28.68 21.62
N LYS A 13 -43.09 29.79 20.88
CA LYS A 13 -42.46 29.86 19.55
C LYS A 13 -40.92 29.83 19.58
N LEU A 14 -40.30 30.21 20.69
CA LEU A 14 -38.83 30.20 20.86
C LEU A 14 -38.28 28.86 21.35
N ILE A 15 -39.14 27.96 21.85
CA ILE A 15 -38.74 26.74 22.57
C ILE A 15 -39.02 25.46 21.75
N GLY A 16 -39.57 25.60 20.54
CA GLY A 16 -39.84 24.51 19.59
C GLY A 16 -40.97 23.59 20.08
N ASN A 17 -41.74 23.04 19.15
CA ASN A 17 -42.73 22.00 19.48
C ASN A 17 -42.01 20.80 20.10
N GLU A 18 -42.68 20.09 21.00
CA GLU A 18 -42.12 18.98 21.79
C GLU A 18 -41.58 17.85 20.90
N GLU A 19 -42.12 17.75 19.68
CA GLU A 19 -41.79 16.79 18.62
C GLU A 19 -40.43 17.07 17.95
N GLU A 20 -39.93 18.31 17.96
CA GLU A 20 -38.62 18.68 17.38
C GLU A 20 -37.45 18.44 18.36
N ARG A 21 -37.75 18.04 19.60
CA ARG A 21 -36.77 17.50 20.56
C ARG A 21 -36.46 16.02 20.30
N ALA A 22 -36.49 15.57 19.05
CA ALA A 22 -36.26 14.16 18.68
C ALA A 22 -34.87 13.66 19.11
N VAL A 23 -33.93 14.55 19.41
CA VAL A 23 -32.64 14.20 20.00
C VAL A 23 -32.29 15.25 21.06
N SER A 24 -31.97 14.81 22.28
CA SER A 24 -31.46 15.73 23.28
C SER A 24 -30.08 16.25 22.84
N PRO A 25 -29.70 17.51 23.16
CA PRO A 25 -28.41 18.08 22.74
C PRO A 25 -27.20 17.19 23.09
N VAL A 26 -27.29 16.48 24.21
CA VAL A 26 -26.23 15.56 24.68
C VAL A 26 -26.23 14.26 23.88
N ILE A 27 -27.39 13.69 23.60
CA ILE A 27 -27.48 12.45 22.81
C ILE A 27 -27.06 12.72 21.36
N GLY A 28 -27.36 13.90 20.81
CA GLY A 28 -26.93 14.29 19.47
C GLY A 28 -25.41 14.31 19.32
N VAL A 29 -24.70 14.87 20.30
CA VAL A 29 -23.23 14.90 20.29
C VAL A 29 -22.66 13.50 20.44
N ILE A 30 -23.20 12.67 21.34
CA ILE A 30 -22.70 11.30 21.52
C ILE A 30 -22.87 10.49 20.24
N LEU A 31 -24.03 10.57 19.57
CA LEU A 31 -24.28 9.83 18.32
C LEU A 31 -23.38 10.32 17.18
N MET A 32 -23.17 11.63 17.06
CA MET A 32 -22.29 12.20 16.04
C MET A 32 -20.84 11.77 16.23
N VAL A 33 -20.35 11.82 17.47
CA VAL A 33 -18.98 11.42 17.80
C VAL A 33 -18.81 9.91 17.64
N ALA A 34 -19.77 9.10 18.07
CA ALA A 34 -19.68 7.64 17.98
C ALA A 34 -19.48 7.16 16.53
N ILE A 35 -20.30 7.65 15.59
CA ILE A 35 -20.23 7.22 14.19
C ILE A 35 -18.92 7.68 13.54
N THR A 36 -18.50 8.92 13.78
CA THR A 36 -17.26 9.45 13.20
C THR A 36 -16.01 8.73 13.71
N VAL A 37 -15.97 8.34 14.99
CA VAL A 37 -14.87 7.55 15.56
C VAL A 37 -14.82 6.16 14.93
N ILE A 38 -15.96 5.50 14.75
CA ILE A 38 -16.03 4.18 14.09
C ILE A 38 -15.51 4.28 12.65
N LEU A 39 -16.03 5.25 11.87
CA LEU A 39 -15.62 5.40 10.47
C LEU A 39 -14.13 5.73 10.33
N ALA A 40 -13.59 6.60 11.19
CA ALA A 40 -12.17 6.94 11.18
C ALA A 40 -11.29 5.72 11.51
N ALA A 41 -11.65 4.93 12.52
CA ALA A 41 -10.90 3.74 12.90
C ALA A 41 -10.89 2.67 11.79
N VAL A 42 -12.05 2.44 11.17
CA VAL A 42 -12.18 1.46 10.08
C VAL A 42 -11.36 1.87 8.86
N ILE A 43 -11.44 3.14 8.44
CA ILE A 43 -10.66 3.63 7.29
C ILE A 43 -9.15 3.57 7.60
N ALA A 44 -8.72 3.90 8.81
CA ALA A 44 -7.31 3.79 9.20
C ALA A 44 -6.79 2.34 9.08
N ALA A 45 -7.60 1.36 9.48
CA ALA A 45 -7.26 -0.05 9.30
C ALA A 45 -7.13 -0.44 7.83
N PHE A 46 -8.10 -0.03 6.98
CA PHE A 46 -8.02 -0.29 5.53
C PHE A 46 -6.84 0.40 4.86
N VAL A 47 -6.50 1.63 5.26
CA VAL A 47 -5.37 2.36 4.70
C VAL A 47 -4.04 1.74 5.10
N LEU A 48 -3.91 1.28 6.36
CA LEU A 48 -2.71 0.60 6.82
C LEU A 48 -2.52 -0.74 6.08
N ASP A 49 -3.60 -1.50 5.89
CA ASP A 49 -3.61 -2.78 5.18
C ASP A 49 -3.28 -2.63 3.68
N MET A 50 -3.72 -1.55 3.03
CA MET A 50 -3.28 -1.24 1.66
C MET A 50 -1.82 -0.75 1.59
N GLY A 51 -1.33 -0.06 2.63
CA GLY A 51 0.04 0.41 2.70
C GLY A 51 1.07 -0.72 2.73
N SER A 52 0.76 -1.83 3.41
CA SER A 52 1.61 -3.02 3.45
C SER A 52 1.63 -3.83 2.15
N ASN A 53 0.68 -3.63 1.23
CA ASN A 53 0.65 -4.34 -0.05
C ASN A 53 1.42 -3.62 -1.17
N GLN A 54 2.06 -2.49 -0.86
CA GLN A 54 3.01 -1.81 -1.75
C GLN A 54 4.44 -2.03 -1.25
N SER A 55 4.80 -3.27 -0.86
CA SER A 55 6.20 -3.61 -0.61
C SER A 55 7.03 -3.22 -1.83
N ALA A 56 8.12 -2.52 -1.57
CA ALA A 56 9.00 -2.04 -2.61
C ALA A 56 9.53 -3.25 -3.38
N SER A 57 9.17 -3.35 -4.66
CA SER A 57 9.60 -4.46 -5.50
C SER A 57 11.12 -4.51 -5.55
N ALA A 58 11.68 -5.71 -5.49
CA ALA A 58 13.11 -5.91 -5.65
C ALA A 58 13.56 -5.33 -7.00
N GLN A 59 14.61 -4.51 -6.98
CA GLN A 59 15.20 -3.91 -8.17
C GLN A 59 16.72 -4.04 -8.14
N ALA A 60 17.31 -4.39 -9.28
CA ALA A 60 18.74 -4.43 -9.48
C ALA A 60 19.08 -4.01 -10.91
N GLY A 61 20.21 -3.36 -11.10
CA GLY A 61 20.82 -3.15 -12.41
C GLY A 61 21.66 -4.37 -12.76
N LEU A 62 21.39 -4.96 -13.90
CA LEU A 62 22.05 -6.17 -14.38
C LEU A 62 22.79 -5.87 -15.68
N ASP A 63 24.00 -6.39 -15.80
CA ASP A 63 24.76 -6.42 -17.05
C ASP A 63 24.82 -7.86 -17.55
N ILE A 64 24.40 -8.09 -18.79
CA ILE A 64 24.21 -9.42 -19.35
C ILE A 64 25.20 -9.61 -20.49
N SER A 65 26.14 -10.53 -20.30
CA SER A 65 27.13 -10.90 -21.29
C SER A 65 26.89 -12.32 -21.79
N ASN A 66 26.85 -12.51 -23.11
CA ASN A 66 26.73 -13.83 -23.71
C ASN A 66 28.06 -14.60 -23.53
N ASN A 67 27.99 -15.83 -23.03
CA ASN A 67 29.09 -16.77 -23.07
C ASN A 67 28.86 -17.78 -24.20
N THR A 68 29.49 -17.52 -25.34
CA THR A 68 29.30 -18.25 -26.60
C THR A 68 29.70 -19.72 -26.52
N GLU A 69 30.51 -20.14 -25.56
CA GLU A 69 31.01 -21.52 -25.50
C GLU A 69 29.97 -22.53 -24.98
N ASN A 70 29.00 -22.08 -24.16
CA ASN A 70 28.08 -22.97 -23.45
C ASN A 70 26.59 -22.60 -23.62
N SER A 71 26.23 -21.69 -24.54
CA SER A 71 24.87 -21.14 -24.65
C SER A 71 24.31 -20.62 -23.32
N THR A 72 25.18 -20.07 -22.48
CA THR A 72 24.82 -19.49 -21.18
C THR A 72 25.10 -17.99 -21.19
N TYR A 73 24.40 -17.27 -20.32
CA TYR A 73 24.54 -15.83 -20.15
C TYR A 73 25.09 -15.55 -18.77
N GLN A 74 26.18 -14.79 -18.72
CA GLN A 74 26.71 -14.27 -17.47
C GLN A 74 25.95 -12.98 -17.13
N VAL A 75 25.26 -12.99 -16.01
CA VAL A 75 24.53 -11.84 -15.47
C VAL A 75 25.35 -11.29 -14.32
N THR A 76 25.80 -10.05 -14.42
CA THR A 76 26.57 -9.37 -13.38
C THR A 76 25.72 -8.29 -12.72
N ILE A 77 25.68 -8.28 -11.39
CA ILE A 77 24.95 -7.25 -10.65
C ILE A 77 25.77 -5.96 -10.65
N THR A 78 25.28 -4.92 -11.33
CA THR A 78 25.95 -3.60 -11.39
C THR A 78 25.43 -2.65 -10.32
N THR A 79 24.17 -2.75 -9.97
CA THR A 79 23.55 -2.01 -8.86
C THR A 79 22.53 -2.90 -8.16
N LEU A 80 22.45 -2.78 -6.84
CA LEU A 80 21.44 -3.45 -6.05
C LEU A 80 20.57 -2.38 -5.40
N GLY A 81 19.25 -2.46 -5.57
CA GLY A 81 18.32 -1.55 -4.92
C GLY A 81 18.28 -1.81 -3.42
N ASP A 82 18.00 -0.76 -2.63
CA ASP A 82 18.00 -0.82 -1.16
C ASP A 82 17.01 -1.85 -0.58
N ASN A 83 16.00 -2.22 -1.36
CA ASN A 83 14.98 -3.20 -0.98
C ASN A 83 15.24 -4.60 -1.53
N THR A 84 16.39 -4.87 -2.16
CA THR A 84 16.71 -6.19 -2.74
C THR A 84 17.67 -6.95 -1.83
N ASP A 85 17.30 -8.16 -1.44
CA ASP A 85 18.13 -9.07 -0.63
C ASP A 85 19.07 -9.89 -1.55
N ARG A 86 18.51 -10.48 -2.61
CA ARG A 86 19.27 -11.31 -3.55
C ARG A 86 18.65 -11.34 -4.94
N VAL A 87 19.44 -11.74 -5.93
CA VAL A 87 19.04 -11.93 -7.32
C VAL A 87 19.49 -13.31 -7.77
N TYR A 88 18.62 -14.05 -8.45
CA TYR A 88 18.90 -15.40 -8.96
C TYR A 88 18.17 -15.61 -10.29
N CYS A 89 18.48 -16.69 -10.98
CA CYS A 89 17.82 -17.06 -12.23
C CYS A 89 16.78 -18.15 -11.98
N GLU A 90 15.67 -18.12 -12.72
CA GLU A 90 14.50 -18.99 -12.46
C GLU A 90 14.86 -20.47 -12.34
N ASN A 91 15.82 -20.96 -13.15
CA ASN A 91 16.27 -22.35 -13.14
C ASN A 91 17.55 -22.59 -12.30
N ASP A 92 18.12 -21.56 -11.67
CA ASP A 92 19.29 -21.67 -10.80
C ASP A 92 19.05 -20.98 -9.44
N ALA A 93 18.90 -21.80 -8.40
CA ALA A 93 18.69 -21.34 -7.03
C ALA A 93 19.94 -20.71 -6.38
N THR A 94 21.09 -20.67 -7.09
CA THR A 94 22.26 -19.92 -6.61
C THR A 94 22.03 -18.42 -6.78
N GLY A 95 21.68 -17.76 -5.68
CA GLY A 95 21.46 -16.33 -5.64
C GLY A 95 22.74 -15.55 -5.35
N ALA A 96 22.89 -14.42 -6.01
CA ALA A 96 23.88 -13.40 -5.71
C ALA A 96 23.23 -12.26 -4.92
N SER A 97 23.98 -11.65 -4.00
CA SER A 97 23.46 -10.65 -3.05
C SER A 97 24.35 -9.40 -2.97
N SER A 98 25.50 -9.40 -3.65
CA SER A 98 26.38 -8.25 -3.69
C SER A 98 26.52 -7.67 -5.10
N VAL A 99 26.72 -6.36 -5.17
CA VAL A 99 27.17 -5.70 -6.40
C VAL A 99 28.54 -6.28 -6.79
N GLY A 100 28.69 -6.65 -8.06
CA GLY A 100 29.87 -7.29 -8.61
C GLY A 100 29.83 -8.82 -8.63
N ASP A 101 28.82 -9.44 -8.00
CA ASP A 101 28.59 -10.87 -8.14
C ASP A 101 28.07 -11.20 -9.54
N SER A 102 28.46 -12.37 -10.05
CA SER A 102 28.04 -12.88 -11.35
C SER A 102 27.29 -14.20 -11.19
N LEU A 103 26.11 -14.28 -11.80
CA LEU A 103 25.32 -15.49 -11.98
C LEU A 103 25.46 -15.99 -13.43
N THR A 104 25.29 -17.29 -13.64
CA THR A 104 25.23 -17.91 -14.97
C THR A 104 23.83 -18.44 -15.19
N CYS A 105 23.15 -17.94 -16.22
CA CYS A 105 21.76 -18.25 -16.52
C CYS A 105 21.66 -18.86 -17.91
N GLU A 106 20.67 -19.71 -18.12
CA GLU A 106 20.43 -20.33 -19.41
C GLU A 106 19.66 -19.39 -20.33
N GLU A 107 19.68 -19.67 -21.64
CA GLU A 107 18.86 -18.95 -22.60
C GLU A 107 17.37 -19.16 -22.31
N GLY A 108 16.60 -18.07 -22.26
CA GLY A 108 15.18 -18.06 -21.91
C GLY A 108 14.90 -17.92 -20.41
N ASP A 109 15.93 -17.88 -19.56
CA ASP A 109 15.73 -17.69 -18.12
C ASP A 109 15.28 -16.27 -17.79
N ASN A 110 14.43 -16.20 -16.75
CA ASN A 110 14.08 -14.96 -16.10
C ASN A 110 15.02 -14.69 -14.92
N VAL A 111 15.49 -13.45 -14.79
CA VAL A 111 16.24 -13.01 -13.60
C VAL A 111 15.27 -12.43 -12.61
N ILE A 112 15.27 -12.99 -11.40
CA ILE A 112 14.33 -12.68 -10.33
C ILE A 112 15.12 -12.05 -9.17
N GLY A 113 14.67 -10.88 -8.74
CA GLY A 113 15.10 -10.27 -7.49
C GLY A 113 14.13 -10.62 -6.36
N VAL A 114 14.67 -10.91 -5.19
CA VAL A 114 13.90 -11.08 -3.95
C VAL A 114 14.10 -9.86 -3.08
N ASN A 115 13.01 -9.30 -2.56
CA ASN A 115 13.11 -8.19 -1.63
C ASN A 115 13.40 -8.68 -0.19
N ASN A 116 13.62 -7.74 0.73
CA ASN A 116 13.86 -8.06 2.15
C ASN A 116 12.65 -8.71 2.86
N GLU A 117 11.49 -8.75 2.20
CA GLU A 117 10.23 -9.30 2.72
C GLU A 117 9.90 -10.68 2.11
N GLY A 118 10.70 -11.15 1.14
CA GLY A 118 10.53 -12.42 0.45
C GLY A 118 9.67 -12.36 -0.81
N ASP A 119 9.25 -11.17 -1.26
CA ASP A 119 8.56 -10.99 -2.53
C ASP A 119 9.54 -11.07 -3.70
N GLU A 120 9.13 -11.81 -4.72
CA GLU A 120 9.88 -12.01 -5.96
C GLU A 120 9.42 -11.00 -7.01
N ASN A 121 10.38 -10.38 -7.71
CA ASN A 121 10.12 -9.50 -8.84
C ASN A 121 11.02 -9.89 -10.02
N VAL A 122 10.44 -9.99 -11.21
CA VAL A 122 11.20 -10.29 -12.43
C VAL A 122 11.89 -9.00 -12.89
N ILE A 123 13.22 -8.98 -12.79
CA ILE A 123 14.06 -7.81 -13.15
C ILE A 123 14.37 -7.83 -14.64
N GLN A 124 14.62 -9.01 -15.19
CA GLN A 124 14.84 -9.23 -16.60
C GLN A 124 14.09 -10.49 -17.03
N SER A 125 13.35 -10.41 -18.12
CA SER A 125 12.70 -11.56 -18.74
C SER A 125 13.45 -12.04 -19.97
N ASP A 126 13.30 -13.32 -20.26
CA ASP A 126 13.76 -13.98 -21.50
C ASP A 126 15.21 -13.62 -21.87
N ILE A 127 16.17 -14.00 -21.03
CA ILE A 127 17.58 -13.75 -21.33
C ILE A 127 17.99 -14.47 -22.62
N GLY A 128 18.48 -13.69 -23.59
CA GLY A 128 19.08 -14.25 -24.79
C GLY A 128 18.15 -14.57 -25.97
N ASN A 129 16.85 -14.29 -25.84
CA ASN A 129 15.87 -14.37 -26.92
C ASN A 129 15.75 -13.04 -27.67
#